data_AF-A0AAW6ZGJ8-F1
#
_entry.id   AF-A0AAW6ZGJ8-F1
#
_cell.length_a   1.000
_cell.length_b   1.000
_cell.length_c   1.000
_cell.angle_alpha   90.00
_cell.angle_beta   90.00
_cell.angle_gamma   90.00
#
_symmetry.space_group_name_H-M   'P 1'
#
loop_
_entity.id
_entity.type
_entity.pdbx_description
1 polymer ?
#
loop_
_entity_poly.entity_id
_entity_poly.type
_entity_poly.pdbx_seq_one_letter_code
_entity_poly.pdbx_strand_id
1 'polypeptide(L)'
;MMKRTIPIIFSAFLLAACQASSTQETRTMNTRLWAVSVKQDANLYRIDDKLYRSEQPVPEDGETISQQGIKSVVNLRFFDRNDDDYLKQYGINIINRPLLSWNVKPKDIAEILYLIEKQQQNGAVLIHCYHGADRTGLIAGMYRILYQGWQIEEAKAEMQHGPYGYHSIWKNIANLFTEAKVQEVKNHLERLRSNERNAVSG
;
A
#
# COMPACT_ATOMS: atom_id res chain seq x y z
N MET A 1 37.55 -70.75 43.50
CA MET A 1 37.91 -70.33 42.12
C MET A 1 36.62 -70.37 41.28
N MET A 2 36.38 -69.37 40.41
CA MET A 2 35.15 -69.03 39.65
C MET A 2 34.36 -67.86 40.27
N LYS A 3 34.64 -66.60 39.87
CA LYS A 3 34.14 -65.84 38.69
C LYS A 3 32.67 -65.43 38.87
N ARG A 4 32.45 -64.16 39.27
CA ARG A 4 32.04 -63.00 38.41
C ARG A 4 30.52 -62.92 38.23
N THR A 5 29.91 -61.85 38.71
CA THR A 5 29.35 -60.73 37.91
C THR A 5 28.68 -59.71 38.83
N ILE A 6 29.09 -58.44 38.73
CA ILE A 6 28.44 -57.28 39.35
C ILE A 6 27.55 -56.66 38.27
N PRO A 7 26.23 -56.48 38.47
CA PRO A 7 25.42 -55.74 37.52
C PRO A 7 25.63 -54.24 37.74
N ILE A 8 26.10 -53.57 36.68
CA ILE A 8 26.21 -52.12 36.56
C ILE A 8 24.77 -51.58 36.44
N ILE A 9 24.32 -50.84 37.44
CA ILE A 9 23.06 -50.10 37.38
C ILE A 9 23.32 -48.86 36.52
N PHE A 10 22.90 -48.94 35.25
CA PHE A 10 22.86 -47.79 34.34
C PHE A 10 21.73 -46.86 34.78
N SER A 11 22.10 -45.75 35.42
CA SER A 11 21.19 -44.65 35.73
C SER A 11 20.77 -43.97 34.42
N ALA A 12 19.53 -44.19 34.00
CA ALA A 12 18.92 -43.48 32.89
C ALA A 12 18.39 -42.13 33.40
N PHE A 13 19.23 -41.09 33.31
CA PHE A 13 18.78 -39.70 33.42
C PHE A 13 17.88 -39.38 32.21
N LEU A 14 16.56 -39.44 32.41
CA LEU A 14 15.57 -38.91 31.47
C LEU A 14 15.63 -37.37 31.53
N LEU A 15 16.44 -36.77 30.67
CA LEU A 15 16.36 -35.34 30.35
C LEU A 15 15.02 -35.09 29.65
N ALA A 16 14.06 -34.56 30.41
CA ALA A 16 12.83 -34.00 29.85
C ALA A 16 13.20 -32.72 29.07
N ALA A 17 13.44 -32.89 27.77
CA ALA A 17 13.57 -31.76 26.86
C ALA A 17 12.18 -31.15 26.65
N CYS A 18 11.89 -30.06 27.37
CA CYS A 18 10.79 -29.15 27.04
C CYS A 18 11.10 -28.54 25.67
N GLN A 19 10.63 -29.19 24.60
CA GLN A 19 10.57 -28.57 23.29
C GLN A 19 9.42 -27.56 23.32
N ALA A 20 9.75 -26.30 23.59
CA ALA A 20 8.89 -25.18 23.24
C ALA A 20 8.74 -25.19 21.72
N SER A 21 7.65 -25.81 21.24
CA SER A 21 7.28 -25.77 19.84
C SER A 21 6.89 -24.33 19.52
N SER A 22 7.78 -23.62 18.82
CA SER A 22 7.43 -22.37 18.16
C SER A 22 6.41 -22.70 17.08
N THR A 23 5.13 -22.48 17.38
CA THR A 23 4.07 -22.48 16.37
C THR A 23 4.37 -21.33 15.39
N GLN A 24 4.98 -21.66 14.25
CA GLN A 24 4.92 -20.80 13.07
C GLN A 24 3.45 -20.79 12.61
N GLU A 25 2.69 -19.82 13.09
CA GLU A 25 1.41 -19.47 12.45
C GLU A 25 1.70 -19.16 10.99
N THR A 26 1.18 -20.01 10.11
CA THR A 26 1.15 -19.74 8.68
C THR A 26 0.18 -18.57 8.49
N ARG A 27 0.71 -17.33 8.47
CA ARG A 27 -0.09 -16.10 8.39
C ARG A 27 -0.85 -16.09 7.06
N THR A 28 -2.08 -16.57 7.08
CA THR A 28 -3.01 -16.48 5.94
C THR A 28 -3.26 -15.01 5.64
N MET A 29 -2.93 -14.60 4.41
CA MET A 29 -3.25 -13.28 3.87
C MET A 29 -4.75 -13.01 4.01
N ASN A 30 -5.14 -11.96 4.76
CA ASN A 30 -6.56 -11.63 4.95
C ASN A 30 -7.08 -10.81 3.76
N THR A 31 -7.31 -11.50 2.65
CA THR A 31 -7.80 -10.88 1.39
C THR A 31 -9.14 -10.17 1.54
N ARG A 32 -9.90 -10.43 2.62
CA ARG A 32 -11.16 -9.72 2.92
C ARG A 32 -10.95 -8.24 3.27
N LEU A 33 -9.74 -7.85 3.64
CA LEU A 33 -9.39 -6.46 3.95
C LEU A 33 -8.90 -5.68 2.72
N TRP A 34 -8.74 -6.34 1.57
CA TRP A 34 -8.31 -5.69 0.34
C TRP A 34 -9.38 -4.75 -0.20
N ALA A 35 -8.96 -3.86 -1.10
CA ALA A 35 -9.84 -2.87 -1.72
C ALA A 35 -11.06 -3.54 -2.38
N VAL A 36 -12.23 -2.96 -2.18
CA VAL A 36 -13.53 -3.49 -2.63
C VAL A 36 -13.84 -2.97 -4.03
N SER A 37 -14.26 -3.84 -4.95
CA SER A 37 -14.57 -3.44 -6.31
C SER A 37 -15.79 -2.50 -6.35
N VAL A 38 -15.66 -1.41 -7.11
CA VAL A 38 -16.74 -0.46 -7.40
C VAL A 38 -17.17 -0.61 -8.86
N LYS A 39 -16.20 -0.64 -9.78
CA LYS A 39 -16.43 -0.83 -11.22
C LYS A 39 -15.24 -1.59 -11.81
N GLN A 40 -15.45 -2.86 -12.14
CA GLN A 40 -14.38 -3.81 -12.46
C GLN A 40 -13.65 -3.50 -13.77
N ASP A 41 -14.39 -3.08 -14.81
CA ASP A 41 -13.89 -2.72 -16.15
C ASP A 41 -13.15 -1.36 -16.18
N ALA A 42 -13.15 -0.62 -15.08
CA ALA A 42 -12.33 0.59 -14.87
C ALA A 42 -11.21 0.36 -13.84
N ASN A 43 -11.00 -0.90 -13.43
CA ASN A 43 -10.13 -1.27 -12.32
C ASN A 43 -10.36 -0.38 -11.08
N LEU A 44 -11.60 0.06 -10.84
CA LEU A 44 -11.95 1.04 -9.80
C LEU A 44 -12.34 0.32 -8.52
N TYR A 45 -11.57 0.57 -7.46
CA TYR A 45 -11.75 -0.05 -6.14
C TYR A 45 -11.69 0.98 -5.02
N ARG A 46 -12.46 0.72 -3.96
CA ARG A 46 -12.46 1.47 -2.72
C ARG A 46 -11.46 0.89 -1.73
N ILE A 47 -10.44 1.66 -1.34
CA ILE A 47 -9.45 1.26 -0.33
C ILE A 47 -10.03 1.47 1.07
N ASP A 48 -10.63 2.64 1.29
CA ASP A 48 -11.44 2.99 2.47
C ASP A 48 -12.45 4.09 2.09
N ASP A 49 -13.16 4.65 3.07
CA ASP A 49 -14.19 5.68 2.84
C ASP A 49 -13.66 6.98 2.19
N LYS A 50 -12.35 7.23 2.24
CA LYS A 50 -11.72 8.46 1.75
C LYS A 50 -10.69 8.25 0.64
N LEU A 51 -10.34 7.01 0.28
CA LEU A 51 -9.37 6.72 -0.77
C LEU A 51 -9.87 5.62 -1.72
N TYR A 52 -9.77 5.91 -3.01
CA TYR A 52 -10.08 5.03 -4.13
C TYR A 52 -8.86 4.88 -5.04
N ARG A 53 -8.80 3.76 -5.75
CA ARG A 53 -7.79 3.47 -6.77
C ARG A 53 -8.44 3.07 -8.08
N SER A 54 -7.85 3.47 -9.21
CA SER A 54 -8.28 2.99 -10.53
C SER A 54 -7.14 2.87 -11.55
N GLU A 55 -7.46 2.29 -12.70
CA GLU A 55 -6.74 2.58 -13.93
C GLU A 55 -7.12 3.95 -14.49
N GLN A 56 -6.63 4.30 -15.68
CA GLN A 56 -6.97 5.55 -16.35
C GLN A 56 -8.51 5.67 -16.49
N PRO A 57 -9.15 6.63 -15.81
CA PRO A 57 -10.59 6.83 -15.96
C PRO A 57 -10.95 7.27 -17.37
N VAL A 58 -12.07 6.79 -17.89
CA VAL A 58 -12.67 7.20 -19.18
C VAL A 58 -13.99 7.96 -18.97
N PRO A 59 -14.48 8.74 -19.96
CA PRO A 59 -15.72 9.53 -19.82
C PRO A 59 -16.90 8.79 -19.19
N GLU A 60 -17.06 7.50 -19.50
CA GLU A 60 -18.11 6.61 -19.02
C GLU A 60 -18.02 6.33 -17.50
N ASP A 61 -16.85 6.50 -16.88
CA ASP A 61 -16.64 6.29 -15.45
C ASP A 61 -17.07 7.51 -14.61
N GLY A 62 -17.23 8.67 -15.23
CA GLY A 62 -17.36 9.96 -14.54
C GLY A 62 -18.53 10.02 -13.55
N GLU A 63 -19.69 9.49 -13.93
CA GLU A 63 -20.85 9.43 -13.04
C GLU A 63 -20.58 8.51 -11.84
N THR A 64 -20.02 7.31 -12.08
CA THR A 64 -19.70 6.35 -11.02
C THR A 64 -18.70 6.94 -10.03
N ILE A 65 -17.65 7.61 -10.54
CA ILE A 65 -16.64 8.30 -9.72
C ILE A 65 -17.30 9.39 -8.87
N SER A 66 -18.16 10.22 -9.47
CA SER A 66 -18.86 11.30 -8.75
C SER A 66 -19.75 10.75 -7.63
N GLN A 67 -20.49 9.68 -7.88
CA GLN A 67 -21.38 9.03 -6.91
C GLN A 67 -20.65 8.48 -5.67
N GLN A 68 -19.35 8.18 -5.76
CA GLN A 68 -18.54 7.74 -4.60
C GLN A 68 -18.15 8.90 -3.66
N GLY A 69 -18.57 10.14 -3.95
CA GLY A 69 -18.18 11.31 -3.16
C GLY A 69 -16.73 11.76 -3.39
N ILE A 70 -16.13 11.33 -4.51
CA ILE A 70 -14.78 11.74 -4.92
C ILE A 70 -14.79 13.21 -5.32
N LYS A 71 -13.89 14.00 -4.72
CA LYS A 71 -13.73 15.44 -5.00
C LYS A 71 -12.43 15.79 -5.68
N SER A 72 -11.49 14.86 -5.72
CA SER A 72 -10.21 15.06 -6.39
C SER A 72 -9.63 13.78 -6.96
N VAL A 73 -8.96 13.90 -8.10
CA VAL A 73 -8.25 12.83 -8.78
C VAL A 73 -6.77 13.18 -8.85
N VAL A 74 -5.93 12.28 -8.33
CA VAL A 74 -4.47 12.39 -8.41
C VAL A 74 -3.96 11.48 -9.52
N ASN A 75 -3.51 12.10 -10.60
CA ASN A 75 -2.97 11.41 -11.76
C ASN A 75 -1.45 11.18 -11.60
N LEU A 76 -1.06 9.91 -11.54
CA LEU A 76 0.33 9.45 -11.39
C LEU A 76 1.02 9.12 -12.73
N ARG A 77 0.32 9.27 -13.86
CA ARG A 77 0.87 9.08 -15.20
C ARG A 77 2.01 10.07 -15.43
N PHE A 78 3.06 9.58 -16.07
CA PHE A 78 4.26 10.40 -16.30
C PHE A 78 4.13 11.19 -17.60
N PHE A 79 3.63 10.53 -18.66
CA PHE A 79 3.31 11.13 -19.95
C PHE A 79 1.79 11.28 -20.09
N ASP A 80 1.34 12.22 -20.92
CA ASP A 80 -0.05 12.45 -21.33
C ASP A 80 -1.05 12.52 -20.15
N ARG A 81 -1.35 13.73 -19.69
CA ARG A 81 -2.03 13.97 -18.39
C ARG A 81 -3.28 14.85 -18.49
N ASN A 82 -3.76 15.09 -19.71
CA ASN A 82 -4.91 15.97 -19.96
C ASN A 82 -6.20 15.18 -20.20
N ASP A 83 -6.12 13.84 -20.20
CA ASP A 83 -7.24 12.96 -20.54
C ASP A 83 -8.33 12.95 -19.46
N ASP A 84 -8.05 13.45 -18.25
CA ASP A 84 -8.97 13.49 -17.12
C ASP A 84 -9.88 14.74 -17.09
N ASP A 85 -9.69 15.69 -18.01
CA ASP A 85 -10.34 17.00 -17.94
C ASP A 85 -11.86 16.94 -18.02
N TYR A 86 -12.42 15.89 -18.61
CA TYR A 86 -13.86 15.65 -18.62
C TYR A 86 -14.44 15.48 -17.21
N LEU A 87 -13.63 15.08 -16.21
CA LEU A 87 -14.11 14.92 -14.83
C LEU A 87 -14.41 16.26 -14.15
N LYS A 88 -13.90 17.39 -14.68
CA LYS A 88 -14.19 18.74 -14.17
C LYS A 88 -15.69 19.06 -14.23
N GLN A 89 -16.43 18.48 -15.18
CA GLN A 89 -17.89 18.67 -15.28
C GLN A 89 -18.65 18.14 -14.04
N TYR A 90 -18.06 17.19 -13.31
CA TYR A 90 -18.58 16.64 -12.06
C TYR A 90 -18.09 17.41 -10.81
N GLY A 91 -17.43 18.56 -11.01
CA GLY A 91 -16.83 19.34 -9.92
C GLY A 91 -15.61 18.68 -9.28
N ILE A 92 -14.94 17.77 -9.99
CA ILE A 92 -13.77 17.05 -9.50
C ILE A 92 -12.51 17.84 -9.82
N ASN A 93 -11.67 18.04 -8.79
CA ASN A 93 -10.36 18.68 -8.93
C ASN A 93 -9.32 17.68 -9.47
N ILE A 94 -8.69 17.98 -10.61
CA ILE A 94 -7.68 17.11 -11.22
C ILE A 94 -6.27 17.61 -10.87
N ILE A 95 -5.46 16.73 -10.28
CA ILE A 95 -4.13 17.07 -9.78
C ILE A 95 -3.09 16.12 -10.39
N ASN A 96 -2.22 16.70 -11.21
CA ASN A 96 -1.11 15.97 -11.82
C ASN A 96 0.09 15.85 -10.87
N ARG A 97 0.49 14.60 -10.56
CA ARG A 97 1.69 14.23 -9.77
C ARG A 97 2.42 13.07 -10.45
N PRO A 98 3.15 13.33 -11.55
CA PRO A 98 3.76 12.29 -12.35
C PRO A 98 4.79 11.50 -11.54
N LEU A 99 4.69 10.17 -11.58
CA LEU A 99 5.60 9.28 -10.86
C LEU A 99 6.43 8.45 -11.84
N LEU A 100 7.76 8.54 -11.75
CA LEU A 100 8.68 7.87 -12.68
C LEU A 100 8.92 6.42 -12.23
N SER A 101 8.28 5.45 -12.88
CA SER A 101 8.18 4.08 -12.36
C SER A 101 9.51 3.39 -12.12
N TRP A 102 10.57 3.70 -12.88
CA TRP A 102 11.92 3.12 -12.69
C TRP A 102 12.82 3.85 -11.69
N ASN A 103 12.39 5.00 -11.14
CA ASN A 103 13.21 5.83 -10.25
C ASN A 103 12.38 6.54 -9.17
N VAL A 104 11.41 5.83 -8.58
CA VAL A 104 10.60 6.37 -7.49
C VAL A 104 11.44 6.46 -6.22
N LYS A 105 11.42 7.63 -5.57
CA LYS A 105 12.10 7.87 -4.29
C LYS A 105 11.08 7.98 -3.15
N PRO A 106 11.49 7.67 -1.90
CA PRO A 106 10.63 7.83 -0.72
C PRO A 106 10.05 9.24 -0.54
N LYS A 107 10.79 10.28 -0.94
CA LYS A 107 10.30 11.66 -0.95
C LYS A 107 9.08 11.82 -1.87
N ASP A 108 9.11 11.24 -3.06
CA ASP A 108 8.02 11.36 -4.05
C ASP A 108 6.73 10.71 -3.51
N ILE A 109 6.87 9.54 -2.86
CA ILE A 109 5.76 8.85 -2.19
C ILE A 109 5.19 9.73 -1.08
N ALA A 110 6.04 10.31 -0.23
CA ALA A 110 5.60 11.16 0.88
C ALA A 110 4.85 12.41 0.38
N GLU A 111 5.30 13.04 -0.70
CA GLU A 111 4.61 14.18 -1.30
C GLU A 111 3.22 13.83 -1.83
N ILE A 112 3.07 12.64 -2.44
CA ILE A 112 1.77 12.15 -2.93
C ILE A 112 0.85 11.79 -1.77
N LEU A 113 1.33 11.09 -0.74
CA LEU A 113 0.54 10.76 0.45
C LEU A 113 0.08 12.02 1.19
N TYR A 114 0.97 13.01 1.32
CA TYR A 114 0.62 14.30 1.89
C TYR A 114 -0.45 15.01 1.06
N LEU A 115 -0.34 15.00 -0.26
CA LEU A 115 -1.36 15.55 -1.14
C LEU A 115 -2.72 14.86 -0.95
N ILE A 116 -2.75 13.54 -0.87
CA ILE A 116 -3.97 12.76 -0.59
C ILE A 116 -4.59 13.24 0.72
N GLU A 117 -3.83 13.30 1.80
CA GLU A 117 -4.29 13.76 3.13
C GLU A 117 -4.89 15.17 3.08
N LYS A 118 -4.30 16.09 2.31
CA LYS A 118 -4.83 17.45 2.12
C LYS A 118 -6.14 17.45 1.35
N GLN A 119 -6.25 16.66 0.28
CA GLN A 119 -7.48 16.60 -0.51
C GLN A 119 -8.62 15.87 0.22
N GLN A 120 -8.29 14.93 1.09
CA GLN A 120 -9.25 14.20 1.95
C GLN A 120 -10.02 15.10 2.93
N GLN A 121 -9.62 16.37 3.08
CA GLN A 121 -10.38 17.39 3.82
C GLN A 121 -11.61 17.87 3.07
N ASN A 122 -11.62 17.75 1.73
CA ASN A 122 -12.73 18.22 0.88
C ASN A 122 -13.66 17.09 0.43
N GLY A 123 -13.20 15.84 0.45
CA GLY A 123 -13.97 14.66 0.06
C GLY A 123 -13.06 13.47 -0.24
N ALA A 124 -13.61 12.40 -0.82
CA ALA A 124 -12.79 11.24 -1.18
C ALA A 124 -11.81 11.57 -2.32
N VAL A 125 -10.69 10.84 -2.36
CA VAL A 125 -9.64 11.01 -3.36
C VAL A 125 -9.55 9.75 -4.21
N LEU A 126 -9.47 9.91 -5.54
CA LEU A 126 -9.10 8.84 -6.45
C LEU A 126 -7.63 8.99 -6.84
N ILE A 127 -6.84 7.91 -6.75
CA ILE A 127 -5.50 7.84 -7.33
C ILE A 127 -5.49 6.89 -8.52
N HIS A 128 -4.83 7.25 -9.61
CA HIS A 128 -4.70 6.38 -10.77
C HIS A 128 -3.35 6.52 -11.48
N CYS A 129 -3.03 5.54 -12.33
CA CYS A 129 -1.96 5.65 -13.31
C CYS A 129 -2.49 5.19 -14.68
N TYR A 130 -1.73 4.42 -15.47
CA TYR A 130 -2.26 3.89 -16.74
C TYR A 130 -3.16 2.68 -16.50
N HIS A 131 -2.62 1.60 -15.92
CA HIS A 131 -3.35 0.35 -15.66
C HIS A 131 -3.84 0.23 -14.22
N GLY A 132 -3.58 1.22 -13.36
CA GLY A 132 -3.99 1.15 -11.95
C GLY A 132 -3.26 0.10 -11.11
N ALA A 133 -2.23 -0.55 -11.66
CA ALA A 133 -1.47 -1.63 -11.02
C ALA A 133 -0.29 -1.10 -10.17
N ASP A 134 0.79 -0.64 -10.81
CA ASP A 134 2.10 -0.53 -10.12
C ASP A 134 2.29 0.77 -9.34
N ARG A 135 2.19 1.95 -10.00
CA ARG A 135 2.31 3.25 -9.30
C ARG A 135 1.18 3.46 -8.32
N THR A 136 -0.03 3.16 -8.76
CA THR A 136 -1.23 3.21 -7.91
C THR A 136 -1.08 2.25 -6.75
N GLY A 137 -0.65 1.00 -6.99
CA GLY A 137 -0.42 0.00 -5.96
C GLY A 137 0.69 0.38 -4.97
N LEU A 138 1.76 1.04 -5.42
CA LEU A 138 2.81 1.57 -4.55
C LEU A 138 2.26 2.60 -3.56
N ILE A 139 1.52 3.58 -4.07
CA ILE A 139 0.93 4.64 -3.22
C ILE A 139 -0.14 4.05 -2.31
N ALA A 140 -1.02 3.18 -2.83
CA ALA A 140 -2.03 2.48 -2.04
C ALA A 140 -1.41 1.64 -0.91
N GLY A 141 -0.37 0.85 -1.20
CA GLY A 141 0.30 0.03 -0.21
C GLY A 141 1.03 0.86 0.85
N MET A 142 1.68 1.95 0.46
CA MET A 142 2.29 2.89 1.42
C MET A 142 1.25 3.59 2.30
N TYR A 143 0.07 3.88 1.73
CA TYR A 143 -1.08 4.37 2.48
C TYR A 143 -1.58 3.34 3.51
N ARG A 144 -1.75 2.06 3.11
CA ARG A 144 -2.11 0.96 4.03
C ARG A 144 -1.17 0.89 5.24
N ILE A 145 0.14 0.97 4.99
CA ILE A 145 1.16 0.89 6.04
C ILE A 145 1.10 2.11 6.96
N LEU A 146 1.13 3.32 6.40
CA LEU A 146 1.35 4.54 7.18
C LEU A 146 0.08 5.11 7.82
N TYR A 147 -1.10 4.86 7.25
CA TYR A 147 -2.38 5.40 7.71
C TYR A 147 -3.28 4.34 8.34
N GLN A 148 -3.17 3.07 7.92
CA GLN A 148 -4.02 1.99 8.42
C GLN A 148 -3.26 0.96 9.26
N GLY A 149 -1.94 1.14 9.45
CA GLY A 149 -1.12 0.30 10.32
C GLY A 149 -0.89 -1.12 9.79
N TRP A 150 -1.07 -1.34 8.49
CA TRP A 150 -0.82 -2.65 7.88
C TRP A 150 0.66 -3.02 7.96
N GLN A 151 0.91 -4.32 8.09
CA GLN A 151 2.26 -4.83 7.97
C GLN A 151 2.75 -4.70 6.52
N ILE A 152 4.05 -4.50 6.34
CA ILE A 152 4.66 -4.20 5.04
C ILE A 152 4.39 -5.32 4.04
N GLU A 153 4.52 -6.56 4.48
CA GLU A 153 4.32 -7.77 3.68
C GLU A 153 2.87 -7.88 3.21
N GLU A 154 1.92 -7.50 4.06
CA GLU A 154 0.49 -7.57 3.76
C GLU A 154 0.10 -6.54 2.70
N ALA A 155 0.57 -5.29 2.86
CA ALA A 155 0.36 -4.23 1.87
C ALA A 155 1.05 -4.55 0.53
N LYS A 156 2.26 -5.11 0.58
CA LYS A 156 2.99 -5.56 -0.61
C LYS A 156 2.24 -6.68 -1.33
N ALA A 157 1.70 -7.64 -0.59
CA ALA A 157 0.96 -8.75 -1.17
C ALA A 157 -0.42 -8.31 -1.71
N GLU A 158 -1.12 -7.34 -1.11
CA GLU A 158 -2.30 -6.71 -1.75
C GLU A 158 -1.92 -6.08 -3.09
N MET A 159 -0.79 -5.36 -3.16
CA MET A 159 -0.30 -4.76 -4.40
C MET A 159 0.00 -5.82 -5.47
N GLN A 160 0.64 -6.93 -5.10
CA GLN A 160 1.15 -7.94 -6.05
C GLN A 160 0.12 -9.01 -6.44
N HIS A 161 -0.84 -9.29 -5.57
CA HIS A 161 -1.78 -10.41 -5.72
C HIS A 161 -3.24 -9.99 -5.70
N GLY A 162 -3.55 -8.71 -5.46
CA GLY A 162 -4.90 -8.19 -5.62
C GLY A 162 -5.39 -8.26 -7.08
N PRO A 163 -6.71 -8.17 -7.32
CA PRO A 163 -7.32 -8.27 -8.64
C PRO A 163 -7.08 -7.05 -9.54
N TYR A 164 -6.05 -6.26 -9.24
CA TYR A 164 -5.76 -4.97 -9.89
C TYR A 164 -4.73 -5.08 -11.02
N GLY A 165 -4.13 -6.27 -11.18
CA GLY A 165 -2.94 -6.50 -11.99
C GLY A 165 -1.65 -6.13 -11.26
N TYR A 166 -0.52 -6.63 -11.78
CA TYR A 166 0.83 -6.30 -11.32
C TYR A 166 1.84 -6.68 -12.40
N HIS A 167 2.75 -5.78 -12.76
CA HIS A 167 3.79 -6.07 -13.74
C HIS A 167 5.10 -6.40 -13.01
N SER A 168 5.46 -7.68 -12.99
CA SER A 168 6.63 -8.22 -12.28
C SER A 168 7.98 -7.65 -12.74
N ILE A 169 8.02 -6.95 -13.88
CA ILE A 169 9.17 -6.20 -14.36
C ILE A 169 9.59 -5.08 -13.40
N TRP A 170 8.64 -4.49 -12.65
CA TRP A 170 8.90 -3.40 -11.71
C TRP A 170 9.39 -3.88 -10.35
N LYS A 171 10.50 -4.63 -10.34
CA LYS A 171 11.16 -5.09 -9.10
C LYS A 171 11.53 -3.94 -8.18
N ASN A 172 11.90 -2.78 -8.74
CA ASN A 172 12.24 -1.59 -7.99
C ASN A 172 11.05 -1.05 -7.16
N ILE A 173 9.82 -1.17 -7.65
CA ILE A 173 8.61 -0.77 -6.91
C ILE A 173 8.40 -1.71 -5.72
N ALA A 174 8.49 -3.02 -5.94
CA ALA A 174 8.38 -4.00 -4.86
C ALA A 174 9.49 -3.87 -3.81
N ASN A 175 10.67 -3.37 -4.19
CA ASN A 175 11.80 -3.12 -3.29
C ASN A 175 11.63 -1.87 -2.41
N LEU A 176 10.62 -1.04 -2.67
CA LEU A 176 10.29 0.08 -1.78
C LEU A 176 9.52 -0.37 -0.53
N PHE A 177 8.97 -1.59 -0.52
CA PHE A 177 8.31 -2.20 0.64
C PHE A 177 9.34 -2.86 1.56
N THR A 178 10.13 -2.02 2.25
CA THR A 178 11.07 -2.42 3.30
C THR A 178 10.95 -1.45 4.47
N GLU A 179 11.28 -1.89 5.70
CA GLU A 179 11.21 -1.04 6.90
C GLU A 179 11.99 0.27 6.72
N ALA A 180 13.22 0.18 6.19
CA ALA A 180 14.07 1.34 5.95
C ALA A 180 13.39 2.37 5.01
N LYS A 181 12.79 1.90 3.91
CA LYS A 181 12.13 2.78 2.95
C LYS A 181 10.82 3.35 3.48
N VAL A 182 10.03 2.55 4.20
CA VAL A 182 8.83 3.03 4.90
C VAL A 182 9.20 4.12 5.90
N GLN A 183 10.29 3.94 6.67
CA GLN A 183 10.76 4.96 7.61
C GLN A 183 11.25 6.23 6.89
N GLU A 184 11.94 6.11 5.76
CA GLU A 184 12.31 7.26 4.92
C GLU A 184 11.05 8.04 4.45
N VAL A 185 10.02 7.35 3.97
CA VAL A 185 8.74 7.97 3.57
C VAL A 185 8.12 8.70 4.75
N LYS A 186 8.01 8.04 5.91
CA LYS A 186 7.45 8.61 7.14
C LYS A 186 8.18 9.88 7.56
N ASN A 187 9.52 9.86 7.56
CA ASN A 187 10.34 11.03 7.91
C ASN A 187 10.10 12.20 6.93
N HIS A 188 9.96 11.94 5.63
CA HIS A 188 9.61 12.99 4.66
C HIS A 188 8.21 13.56 4.90
N LEU A 189 7.23 12.70 5.18
CA LEU A 189 5.86 13.09 5.46
C LEU A 189 5.75 13.97 6.72
N GLU A 190 6.47 13.61 7.79
CA GLU A 190 6.53 14.40 9.02
C GLU A 190 7.16 15.78 8.81
N ARG A 191 8.18 15.89 7.95
CA ARG A 191 8.76 17.18 7.56
C ARG A 191 7.77 18.04 6.79
N LEU A 192 7.03 17.48 5.85
CA LEU A 192 5.99 18.20 5.09
C LEU A 192 4.93 18.79 6.04
N ARG A 193 4.40 17.97 6.95
CA ARG A 193 3.42 18.40 7.97
C ARG A 193 3.99 19.49 8.90
N SER A 194 5.26 19.38 9.29
CA SER A 194 5.91 20.37 10.16
C SER A 194 6.12 21.71 9.46
N ASN A 195 6.54 21.69 8.20
CA ASN A 195 6.74 22.89 7.40
C ASN A 195 5.42 23.66 7.21
N GLU A 196 4.30 22.96 6.98
CA GLU A 196 2.99 23.60 6.90
C GLU A 196 2.59 24.26 8.22
N ARG A 197 2.74 23.57 9.36
CA ARG A 197 2.42 24.17 10.67
C ARG A 197 3.21 25.46 10.91
N ASN A 198 4.50 25.44 10.60
CA ASN A 198 5.36 26.61 10.77
C ASN A 198 4.96 27.76 9.83
N ALA A 199 4.48 27.46 8.62
CA ALA A 199 4.00 28.47 7.67
C ALA A 199 2.65 29.10 8.05
N VAL A 200 1.84 28.43 8.87
CA VAL A 200 0.56 28.97 9.37
C VAL A 200 0.75 29.79 10.65
N SER A 201 1.82 29.52 11.41
CA SER A 201 2.12 30.22 12.67
C SER A 201 3.02 31.44 12.55
N GLY A 202 3.57 31.73 11.36
CA GLY A 202 4.38 32.90 11.06
C GLY A 202 3.65 33.89 10.16
#